data_AF-A0A7V9C0D3-F1
#
_entry.id   AF-A0A7V9C0D3-F1
#
_cell.length_a   1.000
_cell.length_b   1.000
_cell.length_c   1.000
_cell.angle_alpha   90.00
_cell.angle_beta   90.00
_cell.angle_gamma   90.00
#
_symmetry.space_group_name_H-M   'P 1'
#
loop_
_entity.id
_entity.type
_entity.pdbx_description
1 polymer ?
#
loop_
_entity_poly.entity_id
_entity_poly.type
_entity_poly.pdbx_seq_one_letter_code
_entity_poly.pdbx_strand_id
1 'polypeptide(L)'
;MTSVTDRTTRPRRSRRWGARLAVGLLAGVMATIAGVPSASADVTSVGGGAFGEQVNLSILGVGLVSSGPSPSVTLPSTGGGPFTNSLASVSVPPALTTGLLEVSTEGGSLGTHQGFATSSATIANAHIFTDFLLATAVNSTCTSNGDGSTGSSTLVGATLLGTPIPVNPAPNTTLNPVPGVTVILNEQIVVNDPGVETSITVNAVHIIVNLPGLASGDIILSQSRCAAFGPDVLGGPAPG
;
A
#
# COMPACT_ATOMS: atom_id res chain seq x y z
N MET A 1 -25.17 -95.86 64.51
CA MET A 1 -25.16 -94.83 65.57
C MET A 1 -24.75 -93.52 64.92
N THR A 2 -25.48 -92.45 65.24
CA THR A 2 -25.27 -91.03 64.88
C THR A 2 -25.32 -90.69 63.37
N SER A 3 -26.42 -90.09 62.87
CA SER A 3 -26.82 -88.67 63.02
C SER A 3 -26.17 -87.83 61.93
N VAL A 4 -26.78 -86.94 61.14
CA VAL A 4 -28.09 -86.23 61.08
C VAL A 4 -28.01 -85.48 59.72
N THR A 5 -29.03 -85.54 58.82
CA THR A 5 -30.08 -84.50 58.59
C THR A 5 -29.51 -83.22 57.94
N ASP A 6 -30.08 -82.50 56.98
CA ASP A 6 -31.42 -82.40 56.39
C ASP A 6 -31.24 -81.57 55.09
N ARG A 7 -31.81 -81.99 53.95
CA ARG A 7 -33.07 -81.50 53.35
C ARG A 7 -33.11 -80.06 52.82
N THR A 8 -33.37 -80.01 51.51
CA THR A 8 -34.49 -79.29 50.84
C THR A 8 -34.41 -77.76 50.81
N THR A 9 -34.74 -77.09 49.71
CA THR A 9 -36.05 -77.17 49.05
C THR A 9 -36.00 -76.54 47.66
N ARG A 10 -36.73 -77.15 46.70
CA ARG A 10 -37.04 -76.69 45.32
C ARG A 10 -37.98 -75.43 45.37
N PRO A 11 -38.72 -74.98 44.33
CA PRO A 11 -38.77 -75.29 42.88
C PRO A 11 -39.04 -74.05 41.93
N ARG A 12 -39.06 -74.33 40.61
CA ARG A 12 -40.05 -73.91 39.57
C ARG A 12 -40.25 -72.42 39.16
N ARG A 13 -40.00 -72.22 37.85
CA ARG A 13 -40.97 -72.00 36.74
C ARG A 13 -41.48 -70.57 36.45
N SER A 14 -41.55 -70.33 35.13
CA SER A 14 -42.53 -69.52 34.36
C SER A 14 -42.21 -68.06 33.99
N ARG A 15 -41.68 -67.91 32.77
CA ARG A 15 -42.30 -67.26 31.59
C ARG A 15 -43.42 -66.22 31.85
N ARG A 16 -43.11 -64.93 31.63
CA ARG A 16 -43.99 -63.82 31.19
C ARG A 16 -43.10 -62.78 30.48
N TRP A 17 -43.02 -62.69 29.15
CA TRP A 17 -43.87 -61.91 28.23
C TRP A 17 -44.58 -60.73 28.90
N GLY A 18 -44.07 -59.53 28.63
CA GLY A 18 -44.61 -58.26 29.12
C GLY A 18 -43.75 -57.10 28.63
N ALA A 19 -43.99 -56.68 27.38
CA ALA A 19 -43.55 -55.37 26.90
C ALA A 19 -44.28 -54.28 27.71
N ARG A 20 -43.54 -53.28 28.21
CA ARG A 20 -43.98 -51.89 28.42
C ARG A 20 -42.81 -51.02 28.89
N LEU A 21 -42.38 -50.16 27.97
CA LEU A 21 -41.94 -48.78 28.13
C LEU A 21 -41.62 -48.31 29.57
N ALA A 22 -40.34 -48.03 29.82
CA ALA A 22 -39.90 -47.09 30.84
C ALA A 22 -38.86 -46.15 30.23
N VAL A 23 -39.30 -44.90 30.06
CA VAL A 23 -38.48 -43.72 29.77
C VAL A 23 -37.49 -43.54 30.93
N GLY A 24 -36.20 -43.46 30.60
CA GLY A 24 -35.14 -43.16 31.56
C GLY A 24 -34.11 -42.27 30.90
N LEU A 25 -34.11 -40.99 31.30
CA LEU A 25 -33.21 -39.93 30.84
C LEU A 25 -31.74 -40.39 30.81
N LEU A 26 -31.14 -40.36 29.62
CA LEU A 26 -29.71 -40.11 29.49
C LEU A 26 -29.55 -38.73 28.87
N ALA A 27 -29.15 -37.79 29.72
CA ALA A 27 -28.83 -36.42 29.35
C ALA A 27 -27.73 -36.44 28.27
N GLY A 28 -28.11 -36.07 27.06
CA GLY A 28 -27.17 -35.76 25.99
C GLY A 28 -26.39 -34.51 26.35
N VAL A 29 -25.09 -34.67 26.59
CA VAL A 29 -24.15 -33.53 26.55
C VAL A 29 -23.88 -33.27 25.07
N MET A 30 -24.79 -32.52 24.43
CA MET A 30 -24.50 -31.84 23.17
C MET A 30 -23.46 -30.76 23.48
N ALA A 31 -22.20 -31.05 23.19
CA ALA A 31 -21.14 -30.06 23.18
C ALA A 31 -21.45 -29.04 22.08
N THR A 32 -22.08 -27.93 22.46
CA THR A 32 -22.16 -26.73 21.63
C THR A 32 -20.75 -26.17 21.53
N ILE A 33 -20.02 -26.57 20.50
CA ILE A 33 -18.88 -25.81 20.01
C ILE A 33 -19.48 -24.49 19.51
N ALA A 34 -19.52 -23.50 20.39
CA ALA A 34 -19.78 -22.13 20.00
C ALA A 34 -18.73 -21.76 18.96
N GLY A 35 -19.16 -21.52 17.73
CA GLY A 35 -18.32 -20.93 16.71
C GLY A 35 -17.84 -19.59 17.25
N VAL A 36 -16.57 -19.53 17.66
CA VAL A 36 -15.90 -18.25 17.81
C VAL A 36 -16.03 -17.56 16.45
N PRO A 37 -16.59 -16.34 16.37
CA PRO A 37 -16.51 -15.61 15.12
C PRO A 37 -15.03 -15.50 14.78
N SER A 38 -14.64 -15.99 13.60
CA SER A 38 -13.36 -15.61 13.02
C SER A 38 -13.34 -14.09 13.06
N ALA A 39 -12.45 -13.49 13.86
CA ALA A 39 -12.25 -12.06 13.78
C ALA A 39 -11.81 -11.81 12.33
N SER A 40 -12.65 -11.13 11.54
CA SER A 40 -12.21 -10.55 10.28
C SER A 40 -11.12 -9.58 10.67
N ALA A 41 -9.88 -9.97 10.39
CA ALA A 41 -8.80 -9.03 10.35
C ALA A 41 -9.13 -8.17 9.12
N ASP A 42 -9.19 -6.86 9.25
CA ASP A 42 -9.61 -5.98 8.15
C ASP A 42 -8.57 -4.85 8.01
N VAL A 43 -8.56 -4.15 6.88
CA VAL A 43 -7.86 -2.87 6.81
C VAL A 43 -8.56 -1.89 7.76
N THR A 44 -7.83 -1.46 8.79
CA THR A 44 -8.35 -0.63 9.89
C THR A 44 -8.07 0.85 9.69
N SER A 45 -7.06 1.19 8.91
CA SER A 45 -6.73 2.56 8.53
C SER A 45 -6.00 2.58 7.20
N VAL A 46 -5.98 3.75 6.58
CA VAL A 46 -5.31 3.98 5.30
C VAL A 46 -4.40 5.19 5.40
N GLY A 47 -3.42 5.29 4.52
CA GLY A 47 -2.51 6.43 4.42
C GLY A 47 -2.33 6.83 2.97
N GLY A 48 -2.16 8.11 2.73
CA GLY A 48 -2.09 8.59 1.36
C GLY A 48 -1.60 10.02 1.26
N GLY A 49 -1.23 10.42 0.06
CA GLY A 49 -0.84 11.77 -0.24
C GLY A 49 -0.15 11.86 -1.58
N ALA A 50 0.03 13.08 -2.02
CA ALA A 50 0.70 13.37 -3.26
C ALA A 50 1.30 14.76 -3.19
N PHE A 51 2.39 14.98 -3.92
CA PHE A 51 2.91 16.32 -4.19
C PHE A 51 3.39 16.46 -5.63
N GLY A 52 3.31 17.68 -6.16
CA GLY A 52 3.72 18.02 -7.51
C GLY A 52 5.24 18.04 -7.66
N GLU A 53 5.93 18.95 -6.99
CA GLU A 53 7.39 19.07 -7.05
C GLU A 53 8.04 19.21 -5.69
N GLN A 54 9.28 18.74 -5.60
CA GLN A 54 10.23 19.08 -4.56
C GLN A 54 11.59 19.32 -5.19
N VAL A 55 12.23 20.43 -4.84
CA VAL A 55 13.59 20.78 -5.28
C VAL A 55 14.42 21.05 -4.03
N ASN A 56 15.59 20.43 -3.95
CA ASN A 56 16.56 20.69 -2.90
C ASN A 56 17.97 20.53 -3.47
N LEU A 57 18.54 21.62 -3.97
CA LEU A 57 19.84 21.63 -4.62
C LEU A 57 20.76 22.67 -3.98
N SER A 58 21.99 22.27 -3.70
CA SER A 58 23.10 23.18 -3.44
C SER A 58 23.91 23.33 -4.71
N ILE A 59 24.13 24.56 -5.19
CA ILE A 59 24.88 24.85 -6.42
C ILE A 59 25.96 25.88 -6.13
N LEU A 60 27.21 25.59 -6.49
CA LEU A 60 28.33 26.51 -6.34
C LEU A 60 28.05 27.82 -7.08
N GLY A 61 28.22 28.94 -6.38
CA GLY A 61 28.00 30.28 -6.95
C GLY A 61 26.54 30.74 -6.97
N VAL A 62 25.58 29.86 -6.70
CA VAL A 62 24.15 30.21 -6.54
C VAL A 62 23.69 30.07 -5.08
N GLY A 63 24.16 29.03 -4.39
CA GLY A 63 23.72 28.68 -3.04
C GLY A 63 22.64 27.60 -3.05
N LEU A 64 21.80 27.60 -2.00
CA LEU A 64 20.68 26.67 -1.87
C LEU A 64 19.51 27.12 -2.74
N VAL A 65 19.07 26.23 -3.63
CA VAL A 65 17.89 26.34 -4.47
C VAL A 65 16.89 25.31 -3.96
N SER A 66 15.79 25.76 -3.35
CA SER A 66 14.79 24.86 -2.78
C SER A 66 13.37 25.33 -3.03
N SER A 67 12.47 24.36 -3.26
CA SER A 67 11.04 24.55 -3.43
C SER A 67 10.28 23.29 -3.05
N GLY A 68 9.00 23.44 -2.73
CA GLY A 68 8.11 22.33 -2.44
C GLY A 68 8.38 21.65 -1.08
N PRO A 69 7.64 20.58 -0.77
CA PRO A 69 6.66 19.90 -1.62
C PRO A 69 5.41 20.76 -1.89
N SER A 70 5.09 20.99 -3.16
CA SER A 70 3.93 21.80 -3.58
C SER A 70 3.36 21.31 -4.92
N PRO A 71 2.09 21.59 -5.24
CA PRO A 71 1.02 21.53 -4.25
C PRO A 71 1.06 20.16 -3.55
N SER A 72 0.54 20.05 -2.33
CA SER A 72 0.49 18.78 -1.61
C SER A 72 -0.88 18.49 -1.01
N VAL A 73 -1.18 17.20 -0.85
CA VAL A 73 -2.37 16.66 -0.18
C VAL A 73 -1.99 15.47 0.69
N THR A 74 -2.77 15.23 1.74
CA THR A 74 -2.61 14.09 2.65
C THR A 74 -3.96 13.48 2.94
N LEU A 75 -4.04 12.15 2.90
CA LEU A 75 -5.24 11.40 3.23
C LEU A 75 -5.31 11.21 4.76
N PRO A 76 -6.42 11.57 5.42
CA PRO A 76 -6.65 11.22 6.82
C PRO A 76 -6.69 9.70 7.01
N SER A 77 -6.30 9.22 8.20
CA SER A 77 -6.23 7.77 8.48
C SER A 77 -7.59 7.05 8.41
N THR A 78 -8.67 7.81 8.54
CA THR A 78 -10.06 7.35 8.41
C THR A 78 -10.56 7.27 6.96
N GLY A 79 -9.70 7.58 5.96
CA GLY A 79 -10.09 7.67 4.56
C GLY A 79 -10.87 8.96 4.24
N GLY A 80 -11.70 8.89 3.20
CA GLY A 80 -12.45 10.01 2.62
C GLY A 80 -11.87 10.47 1.28
N GLY A 81 -12.26 11.68 0.86
CA GLY A 81 -11.79 12.28 -0.40
C GLY A 81 -12.82 12.18 -1.54
N PRO A 82 -12.43 12.62 -2.76
CA PRO A 82 -11.08 13.04 -3.11
C PRO A 82 -10.65 14.36 -2.45
N PHE A 83 -9.43 14.38 -1.92
CA PHE A 83 -8.75 15.59 -1.47
C PHE A 83 -7.80 16.05 -2.58
N THR A 84 -8.04 17.24 -3.09
CA THR A 84 -7.30 17.77 -4.24
C THR A 84 -6.63 19.09 -3.92
N ASN A 85 -5.48 19.33 -4.54
CA ASN A 85 -4.82 20.64 -4.54
C ASN A 85 -4.16 20.88 -5.91
N SER A 86 -4.02 22.13 -6.29
CA SER A 86 -3.48 22.50 -7.60
C SER A 86 -2.68 23.78 -7.53
N LEU A 87 -1.65 23.88 -8.37
CA LEU A 87 -0.85 25.09 -8.55
C LEU A 87 -0.67 25.33 -10.03
N ALA A 88 -0.92 26.56 -10.49
CA ALA A 88 -0.94 26.86 -11.93
C ALA A 88 0.42 26.69 -12.63
N SER A 89 1.51 26.94 -11.91
CA SER A 89 2.89 26.83 -12.40
C SER A 89 3.88 26.97 -11.26
N VAL A 90 5.07 26.38 -11.42
CA VAL A 90 6.22 26.59 -10.54
C VAL A 90 7.41 27.03 -11.38
N SER A 91 8.17 28.01 -10.87
CA SER A 91 9.41 28.47 -11.50
C SER A 91 10.47 28.65 -10.42
N VAL A 92 11.50 27.80 -10.46
CA VAL A 92 12.62 27.74 -9.53
C VAL A 92 13.92 27.76 -10.35
N PRO A 93 14.33 28.92 -10.90
CA PRO A 93 15.56 29.00 -11.66
C PRO A 93 16.80 28.72 -10.78
N PRO A 94 17.82 28.02 -11.28
CA PRO A 94 17.94 27.45 -12.64
C PRO A 94 17.40 26.00 -12.75
N ALA A 95 16.74 25.48 -11.71
CA ALA A 95 16.46 24.07 -11.55
C ALA A 95 15.22 23.58 -12.30
N LEU A 96 14.08 24.27 -12.15
CA LEU A 96 12.78 23.74 -12.56
C LEU A 96 11.86 24.84 -13.08
N THR A 97 11.16 24.57 -14.17
CA THR A 97 9.95 25.31 -14.55
C THR A 97 8.85 24.33 -14.97
N THR A 98 7.63 24.57 -14.53
CA THR A 98 6.46 23.72 -14.81
C THR A 98 5.24 24.56 -15.16
N GLY A 99 4.30 23.95 -15.87
CA GLY A 99 2.91 24.41 -15.99
C GLY A 99 2.06 23.89 -14.83
N LEU A 100 0.78 23.63 -15.11
CA LEU A 100 -0.20 23.18 -14.11
C LEU A 100 0.28 21.92 -13.37
N LEU A 101 0.13 21.95 -12.05
CA LEU A 101 0.32 20.83 -11.16
C LEU A 101 -0.99 20.51 -10.46
N GLU A 102 -1.36 19.25 -10.44
CA GLU A 102 -2.56 18.75 -9.78
C GLU A 102 -2.22 17.50 -8.98
N VAL A 103 -2.75 17.44 -7.76
CA VAL A 103 -2.55 16.29 -6.86
C VAL A 103 -3.89 15.88 -6.28
N SER A 104 -4.07 14.57 -6.11
CA SER A 104 -5.29 13.99 -5.55
C SER A 104 -4.95 12.81 -4.64
N THR A 105 -5.73 12.62 -3.59
CA THR A 105 -5.71 11.41 -2.78
C THR A 105 -7.10 11.10 -2.23
N GLU A 106 -7.45 9.82 -2.19
CA GLU A 106 -8.69 9.31 -1.62
C GLU A 106 -8.48 7.93 -1.01
N GLY A 107 -9.40 7.53 -0.14
CA GLY A 107 -9.42 6.20 0.42
C GLY A 107 -10.73 5.87 1.10
N GLY A 108 -10.97 4.59 1.35
CA GLY A 108 -12.25 4.13 1.88
C GLY A 108 -12.26 2.64 2.20
N SER A 109 -13.48 2.11 2.37
CA SER A 109 -13.74 0.69 2.64
C SER A 109 -13.02 0.12 3.87
N LEU A 110 -12.75 0.96 4.87
CA LEU A 110 -12.20 0.54 6.16
C LEU A 110 -13.13 -0.47 6.84
N GLY A 111 -12.54 -1.39 7.62
CA GLY A 111 -13.27 -2.52 8.20
C GLY A 111 -13.59 -3.60 7.16
N THR A 112 -12.85 -3.64 6.04
CA THR A 112 -12.84 -4.76 5.10
C THR A 112 -11.41 -5.01 4.60
N HIS A 113 -11.13 -6.22 4.09
CA HIS A 113 -9.90 -6.52 3.33
C HIS A 113 -9.64 -5.54 2.17
N GLN A 114 -10.70 -5.04 1.54
CA GLN A 114 -10.61 -4.09 0.42
C GLN A 114 -10.49 -2.62 0.84
N GLY A 115 -10.21 -2.32 2.12
CA GLY A 115 -9.88 -0.96 2.53
C GLY A 115 -8.69 -0.44 1.72
N PHE A 116 -8.79 0.77 1.18
CA PHE A 116 -7.86 1.24 0.15
C PHE A 116 -7.46 2.70 0.29
N ALA A 117 -6.29 3.02 -0.28
CA ALA A 117 -5.85 4.38 -0.59
C ALA A 117 -5.39 4.45 -2.05
N THR A 118 -5.77 5.52 -2.74
CA THR A 118 -5.32 5.84 -4.10
C THR A 118 -4.85 7.29 -4.13
N SER A 119 -3.68 7.53 -4.72
CA SER A 119 -3.11 8.87 -4.84
C SER A 119 -2.53 9.10 -6.22
N SER A 120 -2.55 10.35 -6.67
CA SER A 120 -1.97 10.75 -7.95
C SER A 120 -1.36 12.15 -7.90
N ALA A 121 -0.34 12.36 -8.73
CA ALA A 121 0.26 13.66 -8.98
C ALA A 121 0.52 13.82 -10.47
N THR A 122 0.11 14.95 -11.04
CA THR A 122 0.31 15.28 -12.46
C THR A 122 0.92 16.66 -12.58
N ILE A 123 1.91 16.79 -13.46
CA ILE A 123 2.55 18.04 -13.84
C ILE A 123 2.48 18.18 -15.36
N ALA A 124 2.08 19.35 -15.84
CA ALA A 124 2.17 19.74 -17.24
C ALA A 124 3.47 20.52 -17.52
N ASN A 125 4.04 20.32 -18.71
CA ASN A 125 5.18 21.07 -19.26
C ASN A 125 6.34 21.21 -18.25
N ALA A 126 6.91 20.10 -17.81
CA ALA A 126 8.07 20.09 -16.92
C ALA A 126 9.36 20.30 -17.72
N HIS A 127 10.16 21.27 -17.28
CA HIS A 127 11.51 21.54 -17.79
C HIS A 127 12.48 21.58 -16.61
N ILE A 128 13.48 20.70 -16.63
CA ILE A 128 14.52 20.62 -15.61
C ILE A 128 15.83 21.05 -16.24
N PHE A 129 16.58 21.93 -15.56
CA PHE A 129 17.83 22.53 -16.02
C PHE A 129 17.78 22.97 -17.50
N THR A 130 16.78 23.79 -17.82
CA THR A 130 16.44 24.30 -19.16
C THR A 130 16.06 23.20 -20.17
N ASP A 131 17.00 22.33 -20.56
CA ASP A 131 16.83 21.30 -21.60
C ASP A 131 17.34 19.91 -21.16
N PHE A 132 17.72 19.75 -19.88
CA PHE A 132 18.23 18.46 -19.39
C PHE A 132 17.14 17.40 -19.42
N LEU A 133 16.00 17.67 -18.79
CA LEU A 133 14.81 16.82 -18.89
C LEU A 133 13.61 17.68 -19.25
N LEU A 134 12.95 17.33 -20.33
CA LEU A 134 11.72 17.94 -20.81
C LEU A 134 10.62 16.90 -20.77
N ALA A 135 9.40 17.28 -20.40
CA ALA A 135 8.22 16.42 -20.52
C ALA A 135 6.95 17.27 -20.65
N THR A 136 6.06 16.91 -21.58
CA THR A 136 4.75 17.55 -21.72
C THR A 136 3.82 17.20 -20.56
N ALA A 137 3.88 15.97 -20.07
CA ALA A 137 3.18 15.56 -18.86
C ALA A 137 4.01 14.55 -18.06
N VAL A 138 4.00 14.72 -16.73
CA VAL A 138 4.63 13.82 -15.77
C VAL A 138 3.58 13.40 -14.75
N ASN A 139 3.20 12.12 -14.75
CA ASN A 139 2.17 11.58 -13.88
C ASN A 139 2.73 10.45 -13.01
N SER A 140 2.33 10.39 -11.75
CA SER A 140 2.43 9.18 -10.93
C SER A 140 1.07 8.83 -10.34
N THR A 141 0.85 7.53 -10.17
CA THR A 141 -0.31 6.97 -9.49
C THR A 141 0.11 5.82 -8.61
N CYS A 142 -0.54 5.67 -7.47
CA CYS A 142 -0.46 4.48 -6.64
C CYS A 142 -1.83 4.05 -6.11
N THR A 143 -1.91 2.78 -5.74
CA THR A 143 -3.02 2.21 -4.95
C THR A 143 -2.46 1.20 -3.94
N SER A 144 -2.96 1.24 -2.72
CA SER A 144 -2.69 0.25 -1.67
C SER A 144 -4.01 -0.27 -1.09
N ASN A 145 -4.11 -1.57 -0.85
CA ASN A 145 -5.25 -2.22 -0.19
C ASN A 145 -4.78 -3.45 0.62
N GLY A 146 -5.69 -4.28 1.14
CA GLY A 146 -5.29 -5.51 1.85
C GLY A 146 -4.48 -6.49 0.99
N ASP A 147 -4.62 -6.48 -0.34
CA ASP A 147 -3.88 -7.39 -1.22
C ASP A 147 -2.43 -6.96 -1.46
N GLY A 148 -2.11 -5.67 -1.30
CA GLY A 148 -0.79 -5.12 -1.57
C GLY A 148 -0.83 -3.70 -2.12
N SER A 149 0.31 -3.26 -2.64
CA SER A 149 0.48 -1.95 -3.25
C SER A 149 0.90 -2.05 -4.71
N THR A 150 0.39 -1.16 -5.55
CA THR A 150 0.74 -1.03 -6.97
C THR A 150 0.97 0.43 -7.31
N GLY A 151 1.85 0.68 -8.27
CA GLY A 151 2.22 2.02 -8.69
C GLY A 151 2.65 2.08 -10.15
N SER A 152 2.59 3.27 -10.73
CA SER A 152 3.07 3.53 -12.08
C SER A 152 3.37 5.00 -12.31
N SER A 153 4.18 5.29 -13.34
CA SER A 153 4.34 6.64 -13.87
C SER A 153 4.13 6.69 -15.37
N THR A 154 3.77 7.88 -15.85
CA THR A 154 3.62 8.19 -17.27
C THR A 154 4.34 9.50 -17.59
N LEU A 155 5.17 9.48 -18.62
CA LEU A 155 6.05 10.58 -19.05
C LEU A 155 5.78 10.92 -20.53
N VAL A 156 4.81 11.79 -20.79
CA VAL A 156 4.40 12.14 -22.16
C VAL A 156 5.39 13.13 -22.76
N GLY A 157 5.87 12.84 -23.97
CA GLY A 157 6.78 13.71 -24.70
C GLY A 157 8.12 13.90 -23.98
N ALA A 158 8.52 12.95 -23.13
CA ALA A 158 9.69 13.11 -22.30
C ALA A 158 10.99 12.91 -23.09
N THR A 159 11.97 13.78 -22.87
CA THR A 159 13.32 13.65 -23.41
C THR A 159 14.36 13.94 -22.33
N LEU A 160 15.45 13.21 -22.34
CA LEU A 160 16.63 13.42 -21.51
C LEU A 160 17.81 13.79 -22.42
N LEU A 161 18.32 15.01 -22.33
CA LEU A 161 19.35 15.55 -23.23
C LEU A 161 18.99 15.33 -24.72
N GLY A 162 17.72 15.59 -25.07
CA GLY A 162 17.18 15.39 -26.42
C GLY A 162 16.90 13.93 -26.81
N THR A 163 17.25 12.94 -25.98
CA THR A 163 16.95 11.53 -26.22
C THR A 163 15.56 11.18 -25.68
N PRO A 164 14.64 10.63 -26.49
CA PRO A 164 13.31 10.24 -26.02
C PRO A 164 13.34 9.22 -24.88
N ILE A 165 12.48 9.42 -23.89
CA ILE A 165 12.20 8.47 -22.79
C ILE A 165 10.91 7.69 -23.13
N PRO A 166 10.82 6.39 -22.83
CA PRO A 166 9.56 5.64 -22.94
C PRO A 166 8.42 6.29 -22.16
N VAL A 167 7.22 6.32 -22.74
CA VAL A 167 6.04 6.95 -22.11
C VAL A 167 5.69 6.30 -20.77
N ASN A 168 5.86 4.99 -20.63
CA ASN A 168 5.64 4.26 -19.39
C ASN A 168 6.93 3.50 -19.05
N PRO A 169 7.91 4.13 -18.38
CA PRO A 169 9.14 3.45 -18.00
C PRO A 169 8.84 2.32 -17.01
N ALA A 170 9.61 1.23 -17.10
CA ALA A 170 9.52 0.14 -16.12
C ALA A 170 9.82 0.67 -14.70
N PRO A 171 9.29 0.03 -13.64
CA PRO A 171 9.62 0.41 -12.27
C PRO A 171 11.14 0.52 -12.05
N ASN A 172 11.57 1.55 -11.32
CA ASN A 172 12.97 1.81 -10.95
C ASN A 172 13.94 1.92 -12.14
N THR A 173 13.48 2.43 -13.29
CA THR A 173 14.35 2.65 -14.46
C THR A 173 15.39 3.71 -14.15
N THR A 174 16.66 3.30 -14.07
CA THR A 174 17.77 4.19 -13.73
C THR A 174 18.57 4.59 -14.97
N LEU A 175 18.81 5.89 -15.13
CA LEU A 175 19.59 6.48 -16.21
C LEU A 175 20.71 7.34 -15.63
N ASN A 176 21.91 7.24 -16.19
CA ASN A 176 23.07 8.03 -15.80
C ASN A 176 23.59 8.84 -17.00
N PRO A 177 22.89 9.93 -17.39
CA PRO A 177 23.18 10.64 -18.63
C PRO A 177 24.55 11.33 -18.62
N VAL A 178 25.02 11.74 -17.43
CA VAL A 178 26.35 12.32 -17.21
C VAL A 178 26.91 11.85 -15.87
N PRO A 179 28.25 11.84 -15.69
CA PRO A 179 28.86 11.53 -14.40
C PRO A 179 28.34 12.43 -13.28
N GLY A 180 27.97 11.84 -12.14
CA GLY A 180 27.45 12.56 -10.98
C GLY A 180 25.99 12.99 -11.09
N VAL A 181 25.24 12.55 -12.11
CA VAL A 181 23.78 12.71 -12.18
C VAL A 181 23.13 11.35 -12.40
N THR A 182 22.14 11.04 -11.55
CA THR A 182 21.30 9.85 -11.65
C THR A 182 19.86 10.31 -11.84
N VAL A 183 19.17 9.75 -12.83
CA VAL A 183 17.74 9.95 -13.05
C VAL A 183 17.05 8.61 -12.85
N ILE A 184 16.18 8.52 -11.86
CA ILE A 184 15.36 7.35 -11.58
C ILE A 184 13.93 7.69 -12.03
N LEU A 185 13.43 6.92 -12.99
CA LEU A 185 12.08 7.05 -13.53
C LEU A 185 11.20 5.96 -12.95
N ASN A 186 9.95 6.30 -12.64
CA ASN A 186 9.02 5.37 -12.00
C ASN A 186 9.65 4.71 -10.76
N GLU A 187 10.29 5.51 -9.90
CA GLU A 187 10.90 4.98 -8.68
C GLU A 187 9.77 4.49 -7.76
N GLN A 188 9.78 3.21 -7.43
CA GLN A 188 8.79 2.58 -6.57
C GLN A 188 9.49 2.03 -5.33
N ILE A 189 9.17 2.64 -4.19
CA ILE A 189 9.64 2.23 -2.88
C ILE A 189 8.47 1.55 -2.19
N VAL A 190 8.49 0.23 -2.15
CA VAL A 190 7.40 -0.60 -1.60
C VAL A 190 7.80 -1.12 -0.23
N VAL A 191 6.89 -0.99 0.74
CA VAL A 191 6.99 -1.66 2.05
C VAL A 191 5.82 -2.60 2.19
N ASN A 192 6.09 -3.84 2.54
CA ASN A 192 5.11 -4.90 2.67
C ASN A 192 5.42 -5.72 3.91
N ASP A 193 4.57 -5.60 4.92
CA ASP A 193 4.64 -6.36 6.17
C ASP A 193 3.29 -7.03 6.42
N PRO A 194 3.16 -8.34 6.11
CA PRO A 194 1.91 -9.06 6.27
C PRO A 194 1.35 -8.98 7.70
N GLY A 195 0.06 -8.65 7.81
CA GLY A 195 -0.63 -8.41 9.06
C GLY A 195 -0.33 -7.06 9.72
N VAL A 196 0.41 -6.17 9.04
CA VAL A 196 0.76 -4.84 9.54
C VAL A 196 0.42 -3.78 8.50
N GLU A 197 1.13 -3.76 7.37
CA GLU A 197 1.00 -2.72 6.36
C GLU A 197 1.40 -3.16 4.96
N THR A 198 0.85 -2.45 3.98
CA THR A 198 1.42 -2.36 2.64
C THR A 198 1.41 -0.91 2.25
N SER A 199 2.54 -0.40 1.79
CA SER A 199 2.68 0.96 1.32
C SER A 199 3.58 1.04 0.10
N ILE A 200 3.38 2.10 -0.66
CA ILE A 200 4.20 2.43 -1.81
C ILE A 200 4.37 3.94 -1.90
N THR A 201 5.58 4.35 -2.24
CA THR A 201 5.87 5.70 -2.76
C THR A 201 6.30 5.57 -4.21
N VAL A 202 5.66 6.34 -5.08
CA VAL A 202 5.99 6.42 -6.51
C VAL A 202 6.47 7.83 -6.83
N ASN A 203 7.74 7.98 -7.19
CA ASN A 203 8.26 9.20 -7.79
C ASN A 203 8.28 9.02 -9.31
N ALA A 204 7.54 9.85 -10.06
CA ALA A 204 7.55 9.72 -11.51
C ALA A 204 8.94 10.00 -12.09
N VAL A 205 9.60 11.05 -11.57
CA VAL A 205 10.98 11.42 -11.87
C VAL A 205 11.68 11.79 -10.56
N HIS A 206 12.82 11.16 -10.29
CA HIS A 206 13.73 11.52 -9.20
C HIS A 206 15.14 11.71 -9.78
N ILE A 207 15.65 12.94 -9.69
CA ILE A 207 16.99 13.30 -10.16
C ILE A 207 17.85 13.54 -8.95
N ILE A 208 18.97 12.82 -8.88
CA ILE A 208 19.99 12.97 -7.85
C ILE A 208 21.21 13.58 -8.51
N VAL A 209 21.66 14.71 -7.98
CA VAL A 209 22.87 15.42 -8.39
C VAL A 209 23.91 15.22 -7.29
N ASN A 210 25.09 14.77 -7.69
CA ASN A 210 26.26 14.62 -6.84
C ASN A 210 27.52 14.93 -7.65
N LEU A 211 27.76 16.21 -7.84
CA LEU A 211 28.91 16.79 -8.54
C LEU A 211 29.82 17.45 -7.51
N PRO A 212 30.91 16.78 -7.06
CA PRO A 212 31.75 17.26 -5.99
C PRO A 212 32.24 18.70 -6.20
N GLY A 213 31.97 19.56 -5.23
CA GLY A 213 32.34 20.98 -5.27
C GLY A 213 31.51 21.85 -6.23
N LEU A 214 30.58 21.28 -7.00
CA LEU A 214 29.78 22.00 -7.99
C LEU A 214 28.29 22.01 -7.66
N ALA A 215 27.69 20.84 -7.44
CA ALA A 215 26.28 20.75 -7.09
C ALA A 215 25.94 19.46 -6.36
N SER A 216 24.98 19.50 -5.45
CA SER A 216 24.48 18.32 -4.75
C SER A 216 23.03 18.46 -4.34
N GLY A 217 22.28 17.37 -4.35
CA GLY A 217 20.89 17.32 -3.89
C GLY A 217 19.99 16.64 -4.90
N ASP A 218 18.70 16.93 -4.85
CA ASP A 218 17.70 16.21 -5.63
C ASP A 218 16.53 17.08 -6.13
N ILE A 219 15.87 16.56 -7.15
CA ILE A 219 14.59 17.04 -7.68
C ILE A 219 13.66 15.84 -7.77
N ILE A 220 12.46 15.95 -7.20
CA ILE A 220 11.40 14.95 -7.30
C ILE A 220 10.20 15.61 -7.98
N LEU A 221 9.70 14.98 -9.04
CA LEU A 221 8.46 15.38 -9.71
C LEU A 221 7.42 14.27 -9.64
N SER A 222 6.18 14.70 -9.40
CA SER A 222 4.96 13.92 -9.27
C SER A 222 5.15 12.74 -8.34
N GLN A 223 5.10 12.97 -7.03
CA GLN A 223 5.09 11.90 -6.04
C GLN A 223 3.65 11.52 -5.68
N SER A 224 3.37 10.23 -5.64
CA SER A 224 2.18 9.67 -5.02
C SER A 224 2.58 8.65 -3.95
N ARG A 225 1.91 8.67 -2.80
CA ARG A 225 2.09 7.71 -1.72
C ARG A 225 0.76 7.09 -1.33
N CYS A 226 0.77 5.80 -1.07
CA CYS A 226 -0.40 5.02 -0.70
C CYS A 226 -0.02 4.02 0.38
N ALA A 227 -0.93 3.77 1.32
CA ALA A 227 -0.76 2.78 2.35
C ALA A 227 -2.12 2.22 2.82
N ALA A 228 -2.14 0.95 3.16
CA ALA A 228 -3.22 0.28 3.87
C ALA A 228 -2.64 -0.44 5.08
N PHE A 229 -3.32 -0.35 6.24
CA PHE A 229 -2.85 -0.89 7.51
C PHE A 229 -3.91 -1.80 8.11
N GLY A 230 -3.49 -2.96 8.59
CA GLY A 230 -4.38 -3.87 9.30
C GLY A 230 -3.88 -5.30 9.36
N PRO A 231 -4.46 -6.11 10.26
CA PRO A 231 -4.08 -7.50 10.48
C PRO A 231 -4.32 -8.45 9.29
N ASP A 232 -5.01 -8.02 8.23
CA ASP A 232 -5.30 -8.82 7.02
C ASP A 232 -4.59 -8.29 5.76
N VAL A 233 -3.64 -7.36 5.95
CA VAL A 233 -2.78 -6.98 4.83
C VAL A 233 -1.89 -8.17 4.48
N LEU A 234 -1.95 -8.65 3.23
CA LEU A 234 -1.21 -9.82 2.76
C LEU A 234 0.22 -9.51 2.33
N GLY A 235 0.58 -8.22 2.27
CA GLY A 235 1.92 -7.76 1.92
C GLY A 235 2.25 -7.85 0.42
N GLY A 236 1.27 -7.95 -0.47
CA GLY A 236 1.52 -7.90 -1.92
C GLY A 236 2.40 -9.02 -2.50
N PRO A 237 2.55 -9.07 -3.83
CA PRO A 237 3.62 -9.86 -4.44
C PRO A 237 4.98 -9.28 -4.05
N ALA A 238 5.98 -10.15 -3.84
CA ALA A 238 7.35 -9.72 -3.53
C ALA A 238 7.89 -8.77 -4.65
N PRO A 239 8.66 -7.73 -4.29
CA PRO A 239 9.25 -6.84 -5.28
C PRO A 239 10.16 -7.63 -6.23
N GLY A 240 9.90 -7.51 -7.53
CA GLY A 240 10.69 -8.13 -8.61
C GLY A 240 11.90 -7.32 -9.02
#